data_AF-A0A3E3E6V3-F1
#
_entry.id   AF-A0A3E3E6V3-F1
#
_cell.length_a   1.000
_cell.length_b   1.000
_cell.length_c   1.000
_cell.angle_alpha   90.00
_cell.angle_beta   90.00
_cell.angle_gamma   90.00
#
_symmetry.space_group_name_H-M   'P 1'
#
loop_
_entity.id
_entity.type
_entity.pdbx_description
1 polymer ?
#
loop_
_entity_poly.entity_id
_entity_poly.type
_entity_poly.pdbx_seq_one_letter_code
_entity_poly.pdbx_strand_id
1 'polypeptide(L)' 'MSVVLDNSKIDSVGEYIKENTHEGVQITILSPIFTIFAFEELRKVPEKIDKFRFLFNESNFIKN' A
#
# COMPACT_ATOMS: atom_id res chain seq x y z
N MET A 1 6.57 1.50 -17.56
CA MET A 1 6.94 2.90 -17.25
C MET A 1 6.82 3.07 -15.74
N SER A 2 7.76 3.75 -15.09
CA SER A 2 7.78 3.90 -13.63
C SER A 2 7.24 5.28 -13.26
N VAL A 3 6.27 5.35 -12.34
CA VAL A 3 5.72 6.60 -11.83
C VAL A 3 6.34 6.88 -10.47
N VAL A 4 6.83 8.10 -10.26
CA VAL A 4 7.31 8.58 -8.96
C VAL A 4 6.22 9.44 -8.35
N LEU A 5 5.77 9.07 -7.16
CA LEU A 5 4.69 9.74 -6.43
C LEU A 5 5.25 10.47 -5.21
N ASP A 6 4.63 11.58 -4.84
CA ASP A 6 5.03 12.42 -3.72
C ASP A 6 3.80 12.75 -2.87
N ASN A 7 3.86 12.46 -1.57
CA ASN A 7 2.79 12.72 -0.61
C ASN A 7 2.63 14.21 -0.26
N SER A 8 3.52 15.10 -0.73
CA SER A 8 3.37 16.55 -0.59
C SER A 8 2.32 17.16 -1.54
N LYS A 9 1.86 16.38 -2.53
CA LYS A 9 0.87 16.80 -3.53
C LYS A 9 -0.48 16.10 -3.32
N ILE A 10 -1.51 16.66 -3.95
CA ILE A 10 -2.88 16.12 -3.95
C ILE A 10 -2.92 14.69 -4.53
N ASP A 11 -2.00 14.35 -5.46
CA ASP A 11 -1.81 13.00 -6.02
C ASP A 11 -0.97 12.11 -5.09
N SER A 12 -1.42 11.93 -3.85
CA SER A 12 -0.72 11.10 -2.86
C SER A 12 -0.62 9.65 -3.31
N VAL A 13 0.35 8.91 -2.75
CA VAL A 13 0.51 7.47 -3.01
C VAL A 13 -0.80 6.70 -2.77
N GLY A 14 -1.57 7.11 -1.77
CA GLY A 14 -2.85 6.48 -1.43
C GLY A 14 -3.92 6.66 -2.51
N GLU A 15 -4.07 7.88 -3.05
CA GLU A 15 -5.05 8.16 -4.11
C GLU A 15 -4.67 7.45 -5.41
N TYR A 16 -3.38 7.45 -5.77
CA TYR A 16 -2.92 6.72 -6.94
C TYR A 16 -3.25 5.22 -6.86
N ILE A 17 -3.03 4.59 -5.68
CA ILE A 17 -3.37 3.18 -5.49
C ILE A 17 -4.87 2.97 -5.66
N LYS A 18 -5.72 3.82 -5.09
CA LYS A 18 -7.19 3.72 -5.21
C LYS A 18 -7.67 3.81 -6.66
N GLU A 19 -7.21 4.81 -7.40
CA GLU A 19 -7.62 5.05 -8.79
C GLU A 19 -7.16 3.93 -9.73
N ASN A 20 -6.01 3.32 -9.45
CA ASN A 20 -5.44 2.27 -10.29
C ASN A 20 -5.81 0.86 -9.82
N THR A 21 -6.59 0.72 -8.75
CA THR A 21 -7.06 -0.58 -8.25
C THR A 21 -8.33 -1.01 -8.97
N HIS A 22 -8.26 -2.12 -9.69
CA HIS A 22 -9.34 -2.73 -10.44
C HIS A 22 -9.39 -4.24 -10.19
N GLU A 23 -10.45 -4.89 -10.68
CA GLU A 23 -10.68 -6.32 -10.45
C GLU A 23 -9.49 -7.16 -10.97
N GLY A 24 -9.00 -8.08 -10.13
CA GLY A 24 -7.86 -8.93 -10.47
C GLY A 24 -6.48 -8.27 -10.33
N VAL A 25 -6.40 -7.04 -9.82
CA VAL A 25 -5.10 -6.37 -9.60
C VAL A 25 -4.32 -7.01 -8.45
N GLN A 26 -3.00 -7.07 -8.60
CA GLN A 26 -2.07 -7.50 -7.54
C GLN A 26 -1.24 -6.32 -7.07
N ILE A 27 -1.28 -6.05 -5.76
CA ILE A 27 -0.54 -4.94 -5.15
C ILE A 27 0.57 -5.50 -4.27
N THR A 28 1.80 -5.07 -4.51
CA THR A 28 2.98 -5.40 -3.69
C THR A 28 3.58 -4.12 -3.14
N ILE A 29 3.62 -3.98 -1.83
CA ILE A 29 4.22 -2.82 -1.14
C ILE A 29 5.38 -3.31 -0.28
N LEU A 30 6.53 -2.68 -0.48
CA LEU A 30 7.73 -2.84 0.33
C LEU A 30 7.93 -1.55 1.14
N SER A 31 7.78 -1.61 2.45
CA SER A 31 8.07 -0.46 3.32
C SER A 31 8.49 -0.91 4.72
N PRO A 32 9.43 -0.19 5.36
CA PRO A 32 9.81 -0.44 6.76
C PRO A 32 8.69 -0.14 7.75
N ILE A 33 7.80 0.79 7.39
CA ILE A 33 6.73 1.26 8.28
C ILE A 33 5.42 1.20 7.52
N PHE A 34 4.47 0.48 8.10
CA PHE A 34 3.09 0.43 7.62
C PHE A 34 2.16 0.38 8.81
N THR A 35 1.38 1.44 8.96
CA THR A 35 0.51 1.59 10.11
C THR A 35 -0.80 0.85 9.88
N ILE A 36 -1.46 0.48 10.97
CA ILE A 36 -2.82 -0.09 10.91
C ILE A 36 -3.81 0.87 10.23
N PHE A 37 -3.59 2.19 10.33
CA PHE A 37 -4.41 3.19 9.65
C PHE A 37 -4.25 3.12 8.12
N ALA A 38 -3.02 2.95 7.62
CA ALA A 38 -2.78 2.77 6.19
C ALA A 38 -3.42 1.47 5.68
N PHE A 39 -3.38 0.40 6.49
CA PHE A 39 -4.08 -0.84 6.18
C PHE A 39 -5.61 -0.66 6.10
N GLU A 40 -6.22 -0.01 7.10
CA GLU A 40 -7.67 0.24 7.10
C GLU A 40 -8.11 1.08 5.89
N GLU A 41 -7.34 2.08 5.49
CA GLU A 41 -7.63 2.89 4.30
C GLU A 41 -7.54 2.06 3.00
N LEU A 42 -6.53 1.19 2.85
CA LEU A 42 -6.43 0.32 1.68
C LEU A 42 -7.47 -0.80 1.69
N ARG A 43 -7.85 -1.31 2.86
CA ARG A 43 -8.93 -2.29 3.05
C ARG A 43 -10.32 -1.68 2.90
N LYS A 44 -10.47 -0.40 2.51
CA LYS A 44 -11.74 0.14 1.99
C LYS A 44 -11.86 0.06 0.46
N VAL A 45 -10.76 -0.22 -0.24
CA VAL A 45 -10.70 -0.52 -1.67
C VAL A 45 -11.02 -2.00 -2.07
N PRO A 46 -11.21 -3.00 -1.17
CA PRO A 46 -10.88 -4.40 -1.44
C PRO A 46 -11.99 -5.23 -2.09
N GLU A 47 -13.13 -4.68 -2.49
CA GLU A 47 -14.06 -5.49 -3.31
C GLU A 47 -13.45 -5.90 -4.66
N LYS A 48 -12.32 -5.29 -5.06
CA LYS A 48 -11.67 -5.50 -6.36
C LYS A 48 -10.26 -6.11 -6.27
N ILE A 49 -9.67 -6.26 -5.08
CA ILE A 49 -8.28 -6.69 -4.94
C ILE A 49 -8.21 -8.22 -4.76
N ASP A 50 -7.61 -8.91 -5.72
CA ASP A 50 -7.40 -10.37 -5.66
C ASP A 50 -6.30 -10.74 -4.64
N LYS A 51 -5.23 -9.93 -4.58
CA LYS A 51 -4.10 -10.21 -3.69
C LYS A 51 -3.36 -8.96 -3.25
N PHE A 52 -3.19 -8.82 -1.93
CA PHE A 52 -2.38 -7.79 -1.30
C PHE A 52 -1.17 -8.42 -0.60
N ARG A 53 0.05 -8.07 -1.03
CA ARG A 53 1.30 -8.53 -0.41
C ARG A 53 2.01 -7.36 0.23
N PHE A 54 2.20 -7.45 1.53
CA PHE A 54 3.01 -6.51 2.29
C PHE A 54 4.31 -7.17 2.76
N LEU A 55 5.45 -6.56 2.45
CA LEU A 55 6.77 -7.01 2.90
C LEU A 55 7.34 -5.94 3.84
N PHE A 56 7.42 -6.27 5.13
CA PHE A 56 8.15 -5.50 6.12
C PHE A 56 9.64 -5.78 5.96
N ASN A 57 10.45 -4.77 5.68
CA ASN A 57 11.90 -4.92 5.59
C ASN A 57 12.63 -4.65 6.94
N GLU A 58 11.95 -4.05 7.92
CA GLU A 58 12.46 -3.92 9.29
C GLU A 58 11.73 -4.86 10.23
N SER A 59 12.47 -5.85 10.72
CA SER A 59 12.02 -6.88 11.64
C SER A 59 12.03 -6.33 13.07
N ASN A 60 11.00 -5.58 13.47
CA ASN A 60 10.86 -5.17 14.88
C ASN A 60 10.37 -6.30 15.81
N PHE A 61 10.34 -7.53 15.33
CA PHE A 61 10.15 -8.70 16.18
C PHE A 61 11.53 -9.23 16.62
N ILE A 62 11.89 -8.97 17.88
CA ILE A 62 13.03 -9.51 18.68
C ILE A 62 14.36 -8.73 18.47
N LYS A 63 14.97 -8.03 19.46
CA LYS A 63 15.42 -8.49 20.80
C LYS A 63 15.37 -7.38 21.86
N ASN A 64 14.69 -7.65 22.98
CA ASN A 64 15.28 -7.63 24.33
C ASN A 64 14.50 -8.62 25.19
#